data_AF-A0A832ST04-F1
#
_entry.id   AF-A0A832ST04-F1
#
_cell.length_a   1.000
_cell.length_b   1.000
_cell.length_c   1.000
_cell.angle_alpha   90.00
_cell.angle_beta   90.00
_cell.angle_gamma   90.00
#
_symmetry.space_group_name_H-M   'P 1'
#
loop_
_entity.id
_entity.type
_entity.pdbx_description
1 polymer ?
#
loop_
_entity_poly.entity_id
_entity_poly.type
_entity_poly.pdbx_seq_one_letter_code
_entity_poly.pdbx_strand_id
1 'polypeptide(L)'
;VIAEDVIDSIITATTITIQDSTDLISYEITNGKLINVIPDMDAVSLLLYIEAIDDGSITLTIPRSVLDATINNEDDEFFVLVDGEEGDFEEIITSTDRTLTINFLAGTEQIE
;
A
#
# COMPACT_ATOMS: atom_id res chain seq x y z
N VAL A 1 30.24 10.20 5.12
CA VAL A 1 28.80 10.33 5.33
C VAL A 1 28.19 9.39 4.33
N ILE A 2 27.78 8.21 4.79
CA ILE A 2 27.10 7.24 3.93
C ILE A 2 25.67 7.78 3.87
N ALA A 3 25.18 8.10 2.68
CA ALA A 3 23.78 8.42 2.51
C ALA A 3 23.01 7.16 2.91
N GLU A 4 22.13 7.26 3.90
CA GLU A 4 21.08 6.28 4.08
C GLU A 4 20.32 6.25 2.74
N ASP A 5 20.33 5.10 2.09
CA ASP A 5 19.59 4.88 0.86
C ASP A 5 18.11 4.90 1.27
N VAL A 6 17.49 6.07 1.19
CA VAL A 6 16.06 6.19 1.38
C VAL A 6 15.45 5.49 0.16
N ILE A 7 14.90 4.30 0.37
CA ILE A 7 14.14 3.55 -0.64
C ILE A 7 12.95 4.43 -1.04
N ASP A 8 13.11 5.23 -2.09
CA ASP A 8 12.10 6.17 -2.55
C ASP A 8 11.23 5.47 -3.60
N SER A 9 9.92 5.45 -3.38
CA SER A 9 8.96 4.97 -4.39
C SER A 9 8.62 6.09 -5.36
N ILE A 10 8.58 5.81 -6.66
CA ILE A 10 8.06 6.78 -7.64
C ILE A 10 6.58 6.50 -7.87
N ILE A 11 5.74 7.49 -7.56
CA ILE A 11 4.30 7.48 -7.82
C ILE A 11 4.02 8.13 -9.17
N THR A 12 3.36 7.39 -10.06
CA THR A 12 2.74 7.92 -11.28
C THR A 12 1.23 8.08 -11.07
N ALA A 13 0.48 8.49 -12.09
CA ALA A 13 -0.97 8.65 -11.95
C ALA A 13 -1.73 7.38 -11.50
N THR A 14 -1.16 6.19 -11.75
CA THR A 14 -1.84 4.91 -11.50
C THR A 14 -0.92 3.81 -10.97
N THR A 15 0.38 4.05 -10.81
CA THR A 15 1.34 3.02 -10.38
C THR A 15 2.32 3.54 -9.34
N ILE A 16 2.75 2.63 -8.47
CA ILE A 16 3.83 2.80 -7.51
C ILE A 16 4.96 1.87 -7.94
N THR A 17 6.16 2.43 -8.08
CA THR A 17 7.40 1.66 -8.28
C THR A 17 8.10 1.49 -6.94
N ILE A 18 8.48 0.26 -6.62
CA ILE A 18 9.31 -0.04 -5.45
C ILE A 18 10.75 -0.22 -5.94
N GLN A 19 11.71 0.46 -5.31
CA GLN A 19 13.12 0.31 -5.66
C GLN A 19 13.50 -1.18 -5.54
N ASP A 20 14.28 -1.68 -6.50
CA ASP A 20 14.67 -3.08 -6.64
C ASP A 20 13.56 -4.10 -6.98
N SER A 21 12.31 -3.65 -7.20
CA SER A 21 11.25 -4.45 -7.83
C SER A 21 11.12 -4.17 -9.32
N THR A 22 10.90 -5.23 -10.12
CA THR A 22 10.47 -5.08 -11.52
C THR A 22 8.95 -4.98 -11.68
N ASP A 23 8.22 -5.40 -10.65
CA ASP A 23 6.76 -5.43 -10.64
C ASP A 23 6.21 -4.15 -9.99
N LEU A 24 5.09 -3.67 -10.52
CA LEU A 24 4.47 -2.40 -10.14
C LEU A 24 3.20 -2.67 -9.35
N ILE A 25 3.02 -1.93 -8.27
CA ILE A 25 1.71 -1.86 -7.60
C ILE A 25 0.85 -0.90 -8.41
N SER A 26 -0.34 -1.33 -8.81
CA SER A 26 -1.34 -0.45 -9.40
C SER A 26 -2.24 0.12 -8.32
N TYR A 27 -2.68 1.37 -8.47
CA TYR A 27 -3.61 1.95 -7.51
C TYR A 27 -4.68 2.82 -8.16
N GLU A 28 -5.82 2.89 -7.49
CA GLU A 28 -6.88 3.86 -7.75
C GLU A 28 -7.27 4.52 -6.42
N ILE A 29 -7.47 5.83 -6.41
CA ILE A 29 -7.91 6.56 -5.21
C ILE A 29 -9.09 7.46 -5.56
N THR A 30 -10.12 7.42 -4.71
CA THR A 30 -11.30 8.28 -4.81
C THR A 30 -11.28 9.30 -3.67
N ASN A 31 -11.74 10.53 -3.94
CA ASN A 31 -11.82 11.62 -2.95
C ASN A 31 -10.52 11.89 -2.16
N GLY A 32 -9.37 11.57 -2.74
CA GLY A 32 -8.07 11.85 -2.17
C GLY A 32 -6.96 11.73 -3.20
N LYS A 33 -5.72 11.88 -2.74
CA LYS A 33 -4.52 11.74 -3.56
C LYS A 33 -3.45 10.98 -2.81
N LEU A 34 -2.80 10.03 -3.46
CA LEU A 34 -1.59 9.41 -2.94
C LEU A 34 -0.40 10.38 -3.09
N ILE A 35 0.25 10.69 -1.97
CA ILE A 35 1.33 11.68 -1.88
C ILE A 35 2.69 11.01 -1.85
N ASN A 36 2.84 9.96 -1.03
CA ASN A 36 4.08 9.20 -0.92
C ASN A 36 3.80 7.73 -0.56
N VAL A 37 4.73 6.84 -0.89
CA VAL A 37 4.73 5.44 -0.46
C VAL A 37 6.11 5.07 0.02
N ILE A 38 6.20 4.58 1.25
CA ILE A 38 7.44 4.12 1.87
C ILE A 38 7.31 2.61 2.10
N PRO A 39 8.01 1.79 1.31
CA PRO A 39 8.07 0.35 1.55
C PRO A 39 9.06 0.05 2.69
N ASP A 40 8.67 -0.88 3.56
CA ASP A 40 9.58 -1.50 4.52
C ASP A 40 9.71 -3.00 4.20
N MET A 41 10.84 -3.37 3.62
CA MET A 41 11.10 -4.75 3.18
C MET A 41 11.52 -5.66 4.34
N ASP A 42 11.99 -5.10 5.45
CA ASP A 42 12.34 -5.86 6.65
C ASP A 42 11.07 -6.21 7.45
N ALA A 43 10.14 -5.25 7.55
CA ALA A 43 8.83 -5.44 8.18
C ALA A 43 7.80 -6.09 7.26
N VAL A 44 8.04 -6.10 5.94
CA VAL A 44 7.10 -6.58 4.92
C VAL A 44 5.80 -5.76 5.00
N SER A 45 5.92 -4.43 4.91
CA SER A 45 4.81 -3.47 4.97
C SER A 45 4.95 -2.34 3.95
N LEU A 46 3.86 -1.58 3.75
CA LEU A 46 3.81 -0.40 2.90
C LEU A 46 3.15 0.74 3.66
N LEU A 47 3.85 1.84 3.88
CA LEU A 47 3.27 3.05 4.45
C LEU A 47 2.89 4.04 3.35
N LEU A 48 1.59 4.35 3.25
CA LEU A 48 1.02 5.27 2.29
C LEU A 48 0.70 6.61 2.98
N TYR A 49 1.20 7.70 2.41
CA TYR A 49 0.78 9.04 2.78
C TYR A 49 -0.25 9.53 1.77
N ILE A 50 -1.43 9.94 2.25
CA ILE A 50 -2.51 10.45 1.42
C ILE A 50 -2.92 11.87 1.81
N GLU A 51 -3.52 12.57 0.86
CA GLU A 51 -4.30 13.78 1.09
C GLU A 51 -5.78 13.43 0.89
N ALA A 52 -6.50 13.13 1.97
CA ALA A 52 -7.93 12.80 1.93
C ALA A 52 -8.79 14.08 1.91
N ILE A 53 -9.43 14.34 0.77
CA ILE A 53 -10.22 15.56 0.51
C ILE A 53 -11.64 15.42 1.06
N ASP A 54 -12.21 14.23 0.94
CA ASP A 54 -13.50 13.81 1.48
C ASP A 54 -13.42 12.32 1.85
N ASP A 55 -14.49 11.74 2.39
CA ASP A 55 -14.58 10.31 2.62
C ASP A 55 -14.39 9.56 1.29
N GLY A 56 -13.52 8.56 1.27
CA GLY A 56 -13.05 7.94 0.05
C GLY A 56 -12.48 6.55 0.26
N SER A 57 -11.81 6.06 -0.77
CA SER A 57 -11.12 4.78 -0.73
C SER A 57 -9.89 4.77 -1.61
N ILE A 58 -8.92 3.94 -1.24
CA ILE A 58 -7.80 3.56 -2.08
C ILE A 58 -7.87 2.06 -2.35
N THR A 59 -7.77 1.69 -3.62
CA THR A 59 -7.62 0.31 -4.06
C THR A 59 -6.20 0.10 -4.55
N LEU A 60 -5.51 -0.89 -4.00
CA LEU A 60 -4.16 -1.32 -4.39
C LEU A 60 -4.25 -2.71 -5.02
N THR A 61 -3.66 -2.89 -6.19
CA THR A 61 -3.36 -4.23 -6.75
C THR A 61 -1.87 -4.46 -6.61
N ILE A 62 -1.52 -5.34 -5.69
CA ILE A 62 -0.17 -5.60 -5.22
C ILE A 62 0.27 -6.96 -5.76
N PRO A 63 1.30 -7.02 -6.62
CA PRO A 63 1.90 -8.29 -6.99
C PRO A 63 2.46 -8.99 -5.76
N ARG A 64 2.19 -10.29 -5.59
CA ARG A 64 2.70 -11.09 -4.46
C ARG A 64 4.23 -11.15 -4.39
N SER A 65 4.91 -10.87 -5.49
CA SER A 65 6.37 -10.71 -5.55
C SER A 65 6.88 -9.44 -4.86
N VAL A 66 6.02 -8.45 -4.66
CA VAL A 66 6.33 -7.16 -4.00
C VAL A 66 5.98 -7.23 -2.51
N LEU A 67 4.75 -7.63 -2.20
CA LEU A 67 4.26 -7.77 -0.84
C LEU A 67 3.18 -8.85 -0.80
N ASP A 68 3.32 -9.82 0.11
CA ASP A 68 2.37 -10.91 0.29
C ASP A 68 2.26 -11.31 1.77
N ALA A 69 1.03 -11.48 2.23
CA ALA A 69 0.74 -12.01 3.56
C ALA A 69 0.63 -13.54 3.46
N THR A 70 1.70 -14.25 3.83
CA THR A 70 1.71 -15.72 3.89
C THR A 70 2.40 -16.23 5.14
N ILE A 71 1.85 -17.29 5.72
CA ILE A 71 2.47 -18.04 6.82
C ILE A 71 2.55 -19.50 6.41
N ASN A 72 3.73 -20.10 6.50
CA ASN A 72 3.98 -21.50 6.09
C ASN A 72 3.50 -21.83 4.67
N ASN A 73 3.65 -20.88 3.73
CA ASN A 73 3.21 -20.99 2.33
C ASN A 73 1.69 -21.08 2.12
N GLU A 74 0.90 -20.74 3.14
CA GLU A 74 -0.55 -20.53 3.02
C GLU A 74 -0.87 -19.04 3.11
N ASP A 75 -1.95 -18.63 2.44
CA ASP A 75 -2.42 -17.24 2.47
C ASP A 75 -2.86 -16.89 3.88
N ASP A 76 -2.36 -15.74 4.36
CA ASP A 76 -2.78 -15.10 5.60
C ASP A 76 -3.40 -13.73 5.31
N GLU A 77 -4.03 -13.12 6.29
CA GLU A 77 -4.67 -11.80 6.15
C GLU A 77 -3.65 -10.66 6.33
N PHE A 78 -3.85 -9.57 5.58
CA PHE A 78 -3.15 -8.32 5.88
C PHE A 78 -3.69 -7.70 7.16
N PHE A 79 -2.83 -6.95 7.84
CA PHE A 79 -3.24 -6.03 8.88
C PHE A 79 -3.18 -4.61 8.31
N VAL A 80 -4.32 -3.92 8.29
CA VAL A 80 -4.43 -2.57 7.72
C VAL A 80 -4.68 -1.56 8.83
N LEU A 81 -3.89 -0.49 8.84
CA LEU A 81 -4.03 0.63 9.74
C LEU A 81 -4.41 1.90 8.98
N VAL A 82 -5.37 2.66 9.50
CA VAL A 82 -5.75 3.99 9.03
C VAL A 82 -5.49 4.97 10.16
N ASP A 83 -4.55 5.90 9.96
CA ASP A 83 -4.00 6.80 10.97
C ASP A 83 -3.56 6.08 12.28
N GLY A 84 -3.03 4.85 12.12
CA GLY A 84 -2.50 4.03 13.21
C GLY A 84 -3.55 3.22 13.98
N GLU A 85 -4.82 3.30 13.60
CA GLU A 85 -5.90 2.48 14.15
C GLU A 85 -6.33 1.42 13.12
N GLU A 86 -6.82 0.27 13.59
CA GLU A 86 -7.25 -0.82 12.70
C GLU A 86 -8.39 -0.37 11.77
N GLY A 87 -8.19 -0.54 10.47
CA GLY A 87 -9.13 -0.13 9.43
C GLY A 87 -9.83 -1.31 8.76
N ASP A 88 -11.11 -1.12 8.42
CA ASP A 88 -11.85 -2.08 7.61
C ASP A 88 -11.37 -2.03 6.14
N PHE A 89 -11.18 -3.20 5.53
CA PHE A 89 -10.81 -3.33 4.12
C PHE A 89 -11.47 -4.54 3.47
N GLU A 90 -11.56 -4.50 2.13
CA GLU A 90 -11.91 -5.66 1.32
C GLU A 90 -10.66 -6.21 0.65
N GLU A 91 -10.57 -7.53 0.55
CA GLU A 91 -9.47 -8.21 -0.12
C GLU A 91 -9.95 -9.20 -1.19
N ILE A 92 -9.29 -9.16 -2.34
CA ILE A 92 -9.37 -10.18 -3.38
C ILE A 92 -7.99 -10.81 -3.56
N ILE A 93 -7.95 -12.12 -3.35
CA ILE A 93 -6.72 -12.92 -3.44
C ILE A 93 -6.72 -13.70 -4.76
N THR A 94 -5.62 -13.58 -5.51
CA THR A 94 -5.34 -14.43 -6.67
C THR A 94 -3.99 -15.13 -6.49
N SER A 95 -3.61 -15.99 -7.44
CA SER A 95 -2.31 -16.66 -7.43
C SER A 95 -1.13 -15.71 -7.67
N THR A 96 -1.37 -14.50 -8.20
CA THR A 96 -0.32 -13.55 -8.58
C THR A 96 -0.39 -12.24 -7.82
N ASP A 97 -1.57 -11.85 -7.36
CA ASP A 97 -1.84 -10.52 -6.82
C ASP A 97 -2.72 -10.58 -5.57
N ARG A 98 -2.51 -9.62 -4.69
CA ARG A 98 -3.38 -9.23 -3.57
C ARG A 98 -4.02 -7.89 -3.95
N THR A 99 -5.35 -7.81 -3.95
CA THR A 99 -6.04 -6.54 -4.20
C THR A 99 -6.76 -6.08 -2.94
N LEU A 100 -6.33 -4.96 -2.37
CA LEU A 100 -6.88 -4.37 -1.14
C LEU A 100 -7.69 -3.14 -1.49
N THR A 101 -8.91 -3.01 -0.96
CA THR A 101 -9.69 -1.76 -1.00
C THR A 101 -9.92 -1.27 0.41
N ILE A 102 -9.34 -0.11 0.72
CA ILE A 102 -9.28 0.46 2.06
C ILE A 102 -10.08 1.76 2.05
N ASN A 103 -11.09 1.86 2.91
CA ASN A 103 -11.87 3.08 3.05
C ASN A 103 -11.17 4.04 4.03
N PHE A 104 -11.28 5.34 3.78
CA PHE A 104 -10.75 6.37 4.66
C PHE A 104 -11.75 7.52 4.82
N LEU A 105 -11.63 8.26 5.91
CA LEU A 105 -12.42 9.46 6.17
C LEU A 105 -11.69 10.72 5.68
N ALA A 106 -12.45 11.78 5.43
CA ALA A 106 -11.89 13.10 5.15
C ALA A 106 -10.84 13.49 6.21
N GLY A 107 -9.67 13.94 5.76
CA GLY A 107 -8.56 14.33 6.64
C GLY A 107 -7.66 13.19 7.12
N THR A 108 -7.91 11.93 6.72
CA THR A 108 -6.93 10.83 6.91
C THR A 108 -5.60 11.19 6.26
N GLU A 109 -4.49 10.92 6.94
CA GLU A 109 -3.14 11.27 6.48
C GLU A 109 -2.32 10.03 6.13
N GLN A 110 -2.54 8.91 6.81
CA GLN A 110 -1.72 7.71 6.70
C GLN A 110 -2.56 6.43 6.59
N ILE A 111 -2.09 5.52 5.75
CA ILE A 111 -2.58 4.13 5.66
C ILE A 111 -1.35 3.23 5.65
N GLU A 112 -1.34 2.17 6.46
CA GLU A 112 -0.28 1.14 6.48
C GLU A 112 -0.87 -0.26 6.26
#